data_AF-A0A293MK88-F1
#
_entry.id   AF-A0A293MK88-F1
#
_cell.length_a   1.000
_cell.length_b   1.000
_cell.length_c   1.000
_cell.angle_alpha   90.00
_cell.angle_beta   90.00
_cell.angle_gamma   90.00
#
_symmetry.space_group_name_H-M   'P 1'
#
loop_
_entity.id
_entity.type
_entity.pdbx_description
1 polymer ?
#
loop_
_entity_poly.entity_id
_entity_poly.type
_entity_poly.pdbx_seq_one_letter_code
_entity_poly.pdbx_strand_id
1 'polypeptide(L)'
;MKEWSELEEHYQQMKQKDPKGAEEFRKKMSARFQKTVEALEEEGAAEKRQLSAMHQQRVLTIINMRKKSAMDCYTKALEQTPPKTKKIEKCLEKLLRALEKDRTHTLHHYHHYRHLLSSNGKQAVQEKGSLLEHLNNLQQVANQSIAMLDKVPSVADKIRDRMLTLWHSLRGLTSDSAALSDEAILDRYQQELDKRQKERDRQHKAEAERRQQLKEMQEEKKRVEANHGGHLEREFDSESMEDESVMPKSTAPSTTSKAV
;
A
#
# COMPACT_ATOMS: atom_id res chain seq x y z
N MET A 1 10.94 17.32 -16.89
CA MET A 1 12.16 16.70 -17.46
C MET A 1 12.66 17.40 -18.71
N LYS A 2 11.81 17.80 -19.68
CA LYS A 2 12.27 18.54 -20.88
C LYS A 2 13.00 19.85 -20.55
N GLU A 3 12.42 20.67 -19.67
CA GLU A 3 13.06 21.92 -19.22
C GLU A 3 14.43 21.68 -18.57
N TRP A 4 14.64 20.52 -17.95
CA TRP A 4 15.93 20.16 -17.36
C TRP A 4 16.99 19.87 -18.42
N SER A 5 16.62 19.12 -19.47
CA SER A 5 17.49 18.83 -20.60
C SER A 5 17.89 20.10 -21.36
N GLU A 6 16.96 21.02 -21.57
CA GLU A 6 17.21 22.31 -22.23
C GLU A 6 18.13 23.21 -21.39
N LEU A 7 17.97 23.20 -20.05
CA LEU A 7 18.84 23.92 -19.12
C LEU A 7 20.25 23.34 -19.07
N GLU A 8 20.40 22.01 -19.15
CA GLU A 8 21.71 21.35 -19.21
C GLU A 8 22.43 21.67 -20.51
N GLU A 9 21.73 21.68 -21.65
CA GLU A 9 22.31 22.08 -22.94
C GLU A 9 22.81 23.53 -22.91
N HIS A 10 22.02 24.45 -22.34
CA HIS A 10 22.41 25.84 -22.16
C HIS A 10 23.61 25.99 -21.20
N TYR A 11 23.67 25.17 -20.15
CA TYR A 11 24.83 25.10 -19.26
C TYR A 11 26.10 24.67 -20.00
N GLN A 12 26.03 23.63 -20.84
CA GLN A 12 27.18 23.17 -21.63
C GLN A 12 27.69 24.25 -22.61
N GLN A 13 26.77 24.99 -23.24
CA GLN A 13 27.11 26.10 -24.11
C GLN A 13 27.74 27.28 -23.34
N MET A 14 27.25 27.57 -22.13
CA MET A 14 27.77 28.65 -21.29
C MET A 14 29.14 28.29 -20.69
N LYS A 15 29.35 27.03 -20.31
CA LYS A 15 30.61 26.52 -19.75
C LYS A 15 31.79 26.70 -20.70
N GLN A 16 31.56 26.64 -22.01
CA GLN A 16 32.59 26.92 -23.03
C GLN A 16 33.02 28.39 -23.08
N LYS A 17 32.15 29.32 -22.64
CA LYS A 17 32.38 30.77 -22.72
C LYS A 17 32.78 31.39 -21.37
N ASP A 18 32.11 31.00 -20.30
CA ASP A 18 32.38 31.44 -18.93
C ASP A 18 32.11 30.28 -17.93
N PRO A 19 33.17 29.60 -17.45
CA PRO A 19 33.03 28.49 -16.54
C PRO A 19 32.54 28.89 -15.14
N LYS A 20 32.81 30.11 -14.66
CA LYS A 20 32.37 30.55 -13.32
C LYS A 20 30.89 30.93 -13.33
N GLY A 21 30.45 31.71 -14.33
CA GLY A 21 29.05 32.05 -14.52
C GLY A 21 28.17 30.82 -14.78
N ALA A 22 28.70 29.83 -15.51
CA ALA A 22 28.00 28.57 -15.76
C ALA A 22 27.72 27.77 -14.48
N GLU A 23 28.68 27.69 -13.55
CA GLU A 23 28.50 27.00 -12.27
C GLU A 23 27.47 27.71 -11.36
N GLU A 24 27.49 29.05 -11.31
CA GLU A 24 26.46 29.81 -10.57
C GLU A 24 25.07 29.64 -11.18
N PHE A 25 24.97 29.64 -12.52
CA PHE A 25 23.74 29.34 -13.25
C PHE A 25 23.23 27.93 -12.93
N ARG A 26 24.10 26.92 -13.01
CA ARG A 26 23.76 25.52 -12.68
C ARG A 26 23.24 25.40 -11.25
N LYS A 27 23.90 26.02 -10.28
CA LYS A 27 23.50 25.98 -8.86
C LYS A 27 22.12 26.61 -8.65
N LYS A 28 21.89 27.80 -9.23
CA LYS A 28 20.59 28.49 -9.15
C LYS A 28 19.49 27.68 -9.81
N MET A 29 19.78 27.07 -10.95
CA MET A 29 18.79 26.29 -11.70
C MET A 29 18.48 24.95 -11.05
N SER A 30 19.49 24.26 -10.52
CA SER A 30 19.30 23.03 -9.73
C SER A 30 18.43 23.28 -8.50
N ALA A 31 18.65 24.40 -7.79
CA ALA A 31 17.82 24.76 -6.63
C ALA A 31 16.37 25.08 -7.02
N ARG A 32 16.14 25.75 -8.15
CA ARG A 32 14.79 26.01 -8.66
C ARG A 32 14.09 24.70 -9.07
N PHE A 33 14.80 23.83 -9.78
CA PHE A 33 14.26 22.54 -10.22
C PHE A 33 13.91 21.65 -9.03
N GLN A 34 14.79 21.57 -8.02
CA GLN A 34 14.54 20.83 -6.80
C GLN A 34 13.25 21.30 -6.12
N LYS A 35 13.05 22.62 -5.98
CA LYS A 35 11.80 23.18 -5.44
C LYS A 35 10.57 22.84 -6.28
N THR A 36 10.70 22.89 -7.61
CA THR A 36 9.60 22.53 -8.51
C THR A 36 9.25 21.04 -8.38
N VAL A 37 10.24 20.16 -8.31
CA VAL A 37 10.04 18.72 -8.11
C VAL A 37 9.38 18.46 -6.76
N GLU A 38 9.90 19.05 -5.68
CA GLU A 38 9.30 18.94 -4.34
C GLU A 38 7.84 19.41 -4.32
N ALA A 39 7.55 20.55 -4.95
CA ALA A 39 6.17 21.07 -5.05
C ALA A 39 5.24 20.12 -5.82
N LEU A 40 5.71 19.55 -6.94
CA LEU A 40 4.94 18.58 -7.73
C LEU A 40 4.74 17.25 -6.99
N GLU A 41 5.75 16.80 -6.24
CA GLU A 41 5.64 15.60 -5.39
C GLU A 41 4.63 15.81 -4.27
N GLU A 42 4.64 16.98 -3.64
CA GLU A 42 3.67 17.35 -2.60
C GLU A 42 2.25 17.47 -3.16
N GLU A 43 2.08 18.14 -4.31
CA GLU A 43 0.80 18.24 -5.01
C GLU A 43 0.25 16.85 -5.37
N GLY A 44 1.06 16.00 -6.01
CA GLY A 44 0.66 14.64 -6.36
C GLY A 44 0.33 13.78 -5.13
N ALA A 45 1.07 13.95 -4.03
CA ALA A 45 0.75 13.28 -2.76
C ALA A 45 -0.57 13.79 -2.16
N ALA A 46 -0.85 15.09 -2.22
CA ALA A 46 -2.10 15.68 -1.76
C ALA A 46 -3.30 15.19 -2.57
N GLU A 47 -3.20 15.19 -3.91
CA GLU A 47 -4.25 14.67 -4.81
C GLU A 47 -4.54 13.19 -4.53
N LYS A 48 -3.48 12.38 -4.35
CA LYS A 48 -3.63 10.96 -4.00
C LYS A 48 -4.36 10.77 -2.67
N ARG A 49 -4.04 11.57 -1.64
CA ARG A 49 -4.73 11.54 -0.34
C ARG A 49 -6.20 11.92 -0.50
N GLN A 50 -6.50 12.98 -1.25
CA GLN A 50 -7.87 13.44 -1.50
C GLN A 50 -8.69 12.38 -2.25
N LEU A 51 -8.13 11.78 -3.30
CA LEU A 51 -8.79 10.73 -4.07
C LEU A 51 -9.06 9.49 -3.21
N SER A 52 -8.09 9.08 -2.40
CA SER A 52 -8.25 7.96 -1.45
C SER A 52 -9.34 8.23 -0.43
N ALA A 53 -9.38 9.42 0.16
CA ALA A 53 -10.41 9.82 1.13
C ALA A 53 -11.82 9.82 0.51
N MET A 54 -11.96 10.38 -0.69
CA MET A 54 -13.22 10.38 -1.44
C MET A 54 -13.68 8.96 -1.77
N HIS A 55 -12.76 8.11 -2.25
CA HIS A 55 -13.05 6.71 -2.53
C HIS A 55 -13.54 5.99 -1.28
N GLN A 56 -12.83 6.16 -0.15
CA GLN A 56 -13.19 5.58 1.13
C GLN A 56 -14.61 5.98 1.55
N GLN A 57 -14.94 7.27 1.47
CA GLN A 57 -16.27 7.77 1.81
C GLN A 57 -17.37 7.16 0.93
N ARG A 58 -17.12 7.06 -0.38
CA ARG A 58 -18.08 6.46 -1.34
C ARG A 58 -18.29 4.97 -1.04
N VAL A 59 -17.21 4.22 -0.83
CA VAL A 59 -17.31 2.78 -0.54
C VAL A 59 -18.03 2.54 0.78
N LEU A 60 -17.70 3.28 1.84
CA LEU A 60 -18.39 3.18 3.13
C LEU A 60 -19.88 3.48 3.00
N THR A 61 -20.25 4.49 2.21
CA THR A 61 -21.66 4.82 1.95
C THR A 61 -22.38 3.64 1.29
N ILE A 62 -21.81 3.06 0.23
CA ILE A 62 -22.40 1.93 -0.48
C ILE A 62 -22.52 0.70 0.42
N ILE A 63 -21.49 0.42 1.22
CA ILE A 63 -21.49 -0.70 2.18
C ILE A 63 -22.58 -0.49 3.24
N ASN A 64 -22.69 0.71 3.81
CA ASN A 64 -23.71 1.04 4.80
C ASN A 64 -25.14 0.93 4.21
N MET A 65 -25.36 1.42 2.99
CA MET A 65 -26.65 1.25 2.30
C MET A 65 -27.00 -0.22 2.10
N ARG A 66 -26.02 -1.06 1.73
CA ARG A 66 -26.22 -2.51 1.54
C ARG A 66 -26.52 -3.21 2.86
N LYS A 67 -25.78 -2.90 3.94
CA LYS A 67 -26.04 -3.44 5.29
C LYS A 67 -27.45 -3.06 5.76
N LYS A 68 -27.82 -1.78 5.65
CA LYS A 68 -29.15 -1.29 6.04
C LYS A 68 -30.26 -1.98 5.25
N SER A 69 -30.15 -2.01 3.92
CA SER A 69 -31.12 -2.70 3.05
C SER A 69 -31.24 -4.20 3.36
N ALA A 70 -30.13 -4.88 3.66
CA ALA A 70 -30.15 -6.30 4.02
C ALA A 70 -30.76 -6.55 5.41
N MET A 71 -30.46 -5.67 6.38
CA MET A 71 -31.09 -5.70 7.71
C MET A 71 -32.61 -5.49 7.60
N ASP A 72 -33.05 -4.48 6.85
CA ASP A 72 -34.47 -4.20 6.63
C ASP A 72 -35.19 -5.35 5.91
N CYS A 73 -34.52 -6.03 4.97
CA CYS A 73 -35.03 -7.25 4.33
C CYS A 73 -35.25 -8.34 5.37
N TYR A 74 -34.27 -8.54 6.25
CA TYR A 74 -34.22 -9.62 7.22
C TYR A 74 -35.26 -9.43 8.33
N THR A 75 -35.33 -8.24 8.94
CA THR A 75 -36.32 -7.92 9.98
C THR A 75 -37.74 -8.08 9.45
N LYS A 76 -38.04 -7.51 8.27
CA LYS A 76 -39.33 -7.68 7.61
C LYS A 76 -39.64 -9.12 7.23
N ALA A 77 -38.63 -9.95 6.96
CA ALA A 77 -38.84 -11.37 6.66
C ALA A 77 -39.14 -12.19 7.93
N LEU A 78 -38.55 -11.82 9.07
CA LEU A 78 -38.83 -12.44 10.37
C LEU A 78 -40.23 -12.10 10.90
N GLU A 79 -40.71 -10.88 10.65
CA GLU A 79 -42.05 -10.43 11.06
C GLU A 79 -43.20 -10.97 10.18
N GLN A 80 -42.88 -11.65 9.07
CA GLN A 80 -43.91 -12.17 8.17
C GLN A 80 -44.63 -13.39 8.75
N THR A 81 -45.96 -13.32 8.76
CA THR A 81 -46.85 -14.41 9.13
C THR A 81 -47.65 -14.86 7.89
N PRO A 82 -47.51 -16.11 7.41
CA PRO A 82 -46.63 -17.17 7.90
C PRO A 82 -45.14 -16.95 7.53
N PRO A 83 -44.19 -17.45 8.35
CA PRO A 83 -42.77 -17.26 8.12
C PRO A 83 -42.28 -18.02 6.89
N LYS A 84 -41.56 -17.31 6.01
CA LYS A 84 -41.02 -17.87 4.76
C LYS A 84 -39.54 -18.21 4.91
N THR A 85 -39.24 -19.47 5.24
CA THR A 85 -37.86 -20.00 5.46
C THR A 85 -36.86 -19.49 4.41
N LYS A 86 -37.12 -19.72 3.12
CA LYS A 86 -36.21 -19.33 2.02
C LYS A 86 -35.96 -17.81 1.95
N LYS A 87 -36.94 -17.00 2.33
CA LYS A 87 -36.81 -15.53 2.30
C LYS A 87 -35.95 -15.04 3.46
N ILE A 88 -36.19 -15.59 4.66
CA ILE A 88 -35.41 -15.30 5.86
C ILE A 88 -33.94 -15.68 5.63
N GLU A 89 -33.70 -16.89 5.13
CA GLU A 89 -32.37 -17.39 4.74
C GLU A 89 -31.68 -16.43 3.77
N LYS A 90 -32.32 -16.12 2.63
CA LYS A 90 -31.74 -15.22 1.62
C LYS A 90 -31.44 -13.81 2.14
N CYS A 91 -32.31 -13.23 2.98
CA CYS A 91 -32.05 -11.91 3.57
C CYS A 91 -30.87 -11.97 4.57
N LEU A 92 -30.80 -13.03 5.40
CA LEU A 92 -29.71 -13.21 6.36
C LEU A 92 -28.36 -13.46 5.67
N GLU A 93 -28.32 -14.30 4.64
CA GLU A 93 -27.12 -14.49 3.81
C GLU A 93 -26.62 -13.17 3.23
N LYS A 94 -27.54 -12.35 2.70
CA LYS A 94 -27.21 -11.03 2.14
C LYS A 94 -26.63 -10.10 3.20
N LEU A 95 -27.18 -10.14 4.43
CA LEU A 95 -26.69 -9.35 5.55
C LEU A 95 -25.28 -9.78 5.97
N LEU A 96 -25.05 -11.09 6.18
CA LEU A 96 -23.74 -11.64 6.56
C LEU A 96 -22.67 -11.31 5.51
N ARG A 97 -22.99 -11.42 4.21
CA ARG A 97 -22.07 -11.02 3.13
C ARG A 97 -21.78 -9.52 3.12
N ALA A 98 -22.77 -8.68 3.44
CA ALA A 98 -22.57 -7.23 3.52
C ALA A 98 -21.68 -6.85 4.72
N LEU A 99 -21.85 -7.52 5.86
CA LEU A 99 -21.00 -7.35 7.05
C LEU A 99 -19.56 -7.81 6.78
N GLU A 100 -19.36 -8.97 6.13
CA GLU A 100 -18.02 -9.44 5.79
C GLU A 100 -17.32 -8.51 4.80
N LYS A 101 -18.07 -7.97 3.83
CA LYS A 101 -17.52 -7.01 2.87
C LYS A 101 -17.03 -5.74 3.56
N ASP A 102 -17.73 -5.27 4.60
CA ASP A 102 -17.30 -4.14 5.44
C ASP A 102 -16.01 -4.47 6.20
N ARG A 103 -15.98 -5.63 6.87
CA ARG A 103 -14.79 -6.11 7.58
C ARG A 103 -13.58 -6.19 6.65
N THR A 104 -13.73 -6.88 5.52
CA THR A 104 -12.67 -7.05 4.52
C THR A 104 -12.17 -5.70 4.02
N HIS A 105 -13.08 -4.75 3.74
CA HIS A 105 -12.70 -3.41 3.29
C HIS A 105 -11.95 -2.63 4.39
N THR A 106 -12.40 -2.72 5.64
CA THR A 106 -11.76 -2.09 6.80
C THR A 106 -10.33 -2.60 6.99
N LEU A 107 -10.13 -3.92 6.92
CA LEU A 107 -8.81 -4.55 7.04
C LEU A 107 -7.87 -4.15 5.89
N HIS A 108 -8.36 -4.17 4.65
CA HIS A 108 -7.57 -3.72 3.50
C HIS A 108 -7.24 -2.23 3.60
N HIS A 109 -8.20 -1.40 4.00
CA HIS A 109 -7.96 0.03 4.20
C HIS A 109 -6.87 0.25 5.23
N TYR A 110 -6.90 -0.42 6.39
CA TYR A 110 -5.83 -0.31 7.38
C TYR A 110 -4.45 -0.69 6.81
N HIS A 111 -4.37 -1.84 6.13
CA HIS A 111 -3.12 -2.32 5.54
C HIS A 111 -2.55 -1.34 4.50
N HIS A 112 -3.40 -0.76 3.64
CA HIS A 112 -2.96 0.19 2.59
C HIS A 112 -2.75 1.62 3.11
N TYR A 113 -3.61 2.11 4.00
CA TYR A 113 -3.59 3.50 4.47
C TYR A 113 -2.43 3.77 5.42
N ARG A 114 -2.02 2.80 6.24
CA ARG A 114 -0.81 2.90 7.07
C ARG A 114 0.46 3.05 6.23
N HIS A 115 0.49 2.49 5.01
CA HIS A 115 1.57 2.76 4.06
C HIS A 115 1.57 4.24 3.60
N LEU A 116 0.41 4.84 3.35
CA LEU A 116 0.31 6.27 3.00
C LEU A 116 0.68 7.21 4.15
N LEU A 117 0.38 6.81 5.40
CA LEU A 117 0.67 7.58 6.61
C LEU A 117 2.03 7.29 7.24
N SER A 118 2.93 6.56 6.57
CA SER A 118 4.27 6.28 7.10
C SER A 118 5.11 7.55 7.37
N SER A 119 4.65 8.74 6.97
CA SER A 119 5.23 10.02 7.41
C SER A 119 4.75 10.50 8.79
N ASN A 120 3.70 9.90 9.39
CA ASN A 120 3.04 10.37 10.62
C ASN A 120 2.64 9.23 11.59
N GLY A 121 3.64 8.58 12.20
CA GLY A 121 3.45 7.41 13.08
C GLY A 121 2.52 7.61 14.30
N LYS A 122 2.24 8.86 14.72
CA LYS A 122 1.33 9.15 15.84
C LYS A 122 -0.16 9.01 15.48
N GLN A 123 -0.56 9.29 14.23
CA GLN A 123 -1.96 9.15 13.80
C GLN A 123 -2.37 7.67 13.67
N ALA A 124 -1.44 6.81 13.25
CA ALA A 124 -1.70 5.38 13.05
C ALA A 124 -2.09 4.61 14.32
N VAL A 125 -1.64 5.03 15.51
CA VAL A 125 -1.96 4.37 16.78
C VAL A 125 -3.39 4.70 17.24
N GLN A 126 -3.82 5.96 17.11
CA GLN A 126 -5.19 6.36 17.44
C GLN A 126 -6.21 5.71 16.51
N GLU A 127 -5.90 5.58 15.23
CA GLU A 127 -6.80 4.94 14.26
C GLU A 127 -6.98 3.44 14.52
N LYS A 128 -5.96 2.73 15.05
CA LYS A 128 -6.04 1.29 15.34
C LYS A 128 -7.19 0.98 16.32
N GLY A 129 -7.34 1.77 17.39
CA GLY A 129 -8.38 1.55 18.40
C GLY A 129 -9.80 1.68 17.82
N SER A 130 -10.05 2.72 17.03
CA SER A 130 -11.34 2.92 16.37
C SER A 130 -11.66 1.83 15.34
N LEU A 131 -10.65 1.36 14.60
CA LEU A 131 -10.81 0.26 13.64
C LEU A 131 -11.18 -1.05 14.34
N LEU A 132 -10.52 -1.37 15.44
CA LEU A 132 -10.82 -2.55 16.25
C LEU A 132 -12.24 -2.52 16.79
N GLU A 133 -12.67 -1.37 17.31
CA GLU A 133 -14.04 -1.19 17.78
C GLU A 133 -15.05 -1.44 16.65
N HIS A 134 -14.81 -0.88 15.45
CA HIS A 134 -15.66 -1.12 14.28
C HIS A 134 -15.70 -2.61 13.89
N LEU A 135 -14.55 -3.30 13.85
CA LEU A 135 -14.47 -4.72 13.52
C LEU A 135 -15.22 -5.60 14.55
N ASN A 136 -15.07 -5.30 15.83
CA ASN A 136 -15.79 -5.96 16.91
C ASN A 136 -17.30 -5.72 16.81
N ASN A 137 -17.72 -4.50 16.52
CA ASN A 137 -19.13 -4.17 16.30
C ASN A 137 -19.71 -4.96 15.12
N LEU A 138 -18.98 -5.12 14.01
CA LEU A 138 -19.43 -5.93 12.87
C LEU A 138 -19.63 -7.41 13.26
N GLN A 139 -18.71 -7.98 14.06
CA GLN A 139 -18.84 -9.33 14.58
C GLN A 139 -20.05 -9.47 15.51
N GLN A 140 -20.25 -8.51 16.42
CA GLN A 140 -21.38 -8.51 17.34
C GLN A 140 -22.70 -8.43 16.58
N VAL A 141 -22.80 -7.57 15.57
CA VAL A 141 -24.01 -7.45 14.73
C VAL A 141 -24.28 -8.74 13.97
N ALA A 142 -23.27 -9.43 13.45
CA ALA A 142 -23.44 -10.72 12.78
C ALA A 142 -23.98 -11.78 13.75
N ASN A 143 -23.38 -11.89 14.94
CA ASN A 143 -23.80 -12.84 15.97
C ASN A 143 -25.24 -12.57 16.44
N GLN A 144 -25.58 -11.30 16.68
CA GLN A 144 -26.94 -10.87 17.03
C GLN A 144 -27.93 -11.19 15.90
N SER A 145 -27.55 -10.95 14.65
CA SER A 145 -28.40 -11.23 13.48
C SER A 145 -28.73 -12.73 13.36
N ILE A 146 -27.77 -13.60 13.65
CA ILE A 146 -27.99 -15.06 13.69
C ILE A 146 -28.87 -15.43 14.89
N ALA A 147 -28.62 -14.86 16.07
CA ALA A 147 -29.43 -15.09 17.27
C ALA A 147 -30.89 -14.64 17.10
N MET A 148 -31.17 -13.62 16.26
CA MET A 148 -32.54 -13.21 15.96
C MET A 148 -33.41 -14.30 15.32
N LEU A 149 -32.81 -15.38 14.78
CA LEU A 149 -33.56 -16.56 14.33
C LEU A 149 -34.35 -17.22 15.46
N ASP A 150 -33.94 -17.04 16.73
CA ASP A 150 -34.62 -17.58 17.92
C ASP A 150 -36.08 -17.10 18.03
N LYS A 151 -36.42 -15.98 17.39
CA LYS A 151 -37.79 -15.47 17.29
C LYS A 151 -38.72 -16.37 16.47
N VAL A 152 -38.17 -17.22 15.60
CA VAL A 152 -38.91 -18.15 14.75
C VAL A 152 -38.24 -19.54 14.80
N PRO A 153 -38.44 -20.32 15.89
CA PRO A 153 -37.71 -21.57 16.12
C PRO A 153 -37.84 -22.58 14.96
N SER A 154 -39.04 -22.69 14.36
CA SER A 154 -39.31 -23.60 13.25
C SER A 154 -38.49 -23.33 11.98
N VAL A 155 -38.00 -22.09 11.81
CA VAL A 155 -37.08 -21.69 10.75
C VAL A 155 -35.64 -21.86 11.22
N ALA A 156 -35.35 -21.47 12.47
CA ALA A 156 -34.01 -21.54 13.05
C ALA A 156 -33.40 -22.94 12.96
N ASP A 157 -34.16 -23.98 13.33
CA ASP A 157 -33.72 -25.39 13.29
C ASP A 157 -33.30 -25.83 11.89
N LYS A 158 -33.82 -25.18 10.84
CA LYS A 158 -33.54 -25.54 9.45
C LYS A 158 -32.31 -24.83 8.91
N ILE A 159 -32.04 -23.58 9.33
CA ILE A 159 -31.07 -22.72 8.65
C ILE A 159 -29.89 -22.28 9.52
N ARG A 160 -29.98 -22.35 10.86
CA ARG A 160 -28.95 -21.80 11.76
C ARG A 160 -27.56 -22.33 11.46
N ASP A 161 -27.39 -23.66 11.39
CA ASP A 161 -26.08 -24.28 11.16
C ASP A 161 -25.49 -23.90 9.80
N ARG A 162 -26.36 -23.77 8.78
CA ARG A 162 -25.95 -23.31 7.45
C ARG A 162 -25.49 -21.86 7.46
N MET A 163 -26.17 -20.99 8.22
CA MET A 163 -25.79 -19.57 8.36
C MET A 163 -24.51 -19.40 9.17
N LEU A 164 -24.31 -20.20 10.23
CA LEU A 164 -23.05 -20.26 10.97
C LEU A 164 -21.92 -20.74 10.06
N THR A 165 -22.11 -21.83 9.34
CA THR A 165 -21.11 -22.35 8.40
C THR A 165 -20.75 -21.32 7.32
N LEU A 166 -21.76 -20.65 6.76
CA LEU A 166 -21.54 -19.56 5.81
C LEU A 166 -20.70 -18.44 6.43
N TRP A 167 -21.01 -18.02 7.66
CA TRP A 167 -20.29 -16.94 8.34
C TRP A 167 -18.81 -17.27 8.56
N HIS A 168 -18.52 -18.48 9.04
CA HIS A 168 -17.15 -18.94 9.22
C HIS A 168 -16.41 -19.06 7.88
N SER A 169 -17.07 -19.61 6.86
CA SER A 169 -16.52 -19.74 5.50
C SER A 169 -16.20 -18.38 4.88
N LEU A 170 -17.08 -17.38 5.04
CA LEU A 170 -16.87 -16.01 4.55
C LEU A 170 -15.62 -15.36 5.15
N ARG A 171 -15.27 -15.71 6.40
CA ARG A 171 -14.07 -15.22 7.08
C ARG A 171 -12.80 -16.02 6.77
N GLY A 172 -12.90 -17.06 5.92
CA GLY A 172 -11.78 -17.96 5.66
C GLY A 172 -11.38 -18.79 6.88
N LEU A 173 -12.30 -18.96 7.84
CA LEU A 173 -12.13 -19.85 8.99
C LEU A 173 -12.38 -21.29 8.51
N THR A 174 -11.38 -21.87 7.85
CA THR A 174 -11.31 -23.30 7.62
C THR A 174 -10.78 -23.98 8.88
N SER A 175 -11.09 -25.26 9.08
CA SER A 175 -10.73 -26.04 10.30
C SER A 175 -9.25 -25.97 10.70
N ASP A 176 -8.36 -25.64 9.76
CA ASP A 176 -6.89 -25.60 9.96
C ASP A 176 -6.31 -24.18 10.10
N SER A 177 -7.11 -23.15 9.80
CA SER A 177 -6.71 -21.76 9.98
C SER A 177 -7.24 -21.30 11.32
N ALA A 178 -6.39 -21.39 12.35
CA ALA A 178 -6.69 -20.79 13.66
C ALA A 178 -7.20 -19.38 13.40
N ALA A 179 -8.46 -19.13 13.78
CA ALA A 179 -9.14 -17.86 13.58
C ALA A 179 -8.29 -16.75 14.19
N LEU A 180 -7.44 -16.12 13.39
CA LEU A 180 -6.70 -14.96 13.83
C LEU A 180 -7.76 -13.92 14.16
N SER A 181 -7.83 -13.56 15.44
CA SER A 181 -8.64 -12.43 15.89
C SER A 181 -8.37 -11.25 14.96
N ASP A 182 -9.37 -10.42 14.74
CA ASP A 182 -9.20 -9.20 13.95
C ASP A 182 -8.03 -8.36 14.50
N GLU A 183 -7.77 -8.41 15.82
CA GLU A 183 -6.56 -7.89 16.46
C GLU A 183 -5.25 -8.50 15.92
N ALA A 184 -5.16 -9.82 15.88
CA ALA A 184 -3.95 -10.52 15.43
C ALA A 184 -3.66 -10.26 13.94
N ILE A 185 -4.71 -10.08 13.13
CA ILE A 185 -4.57 -9.67 11.73
C ILE A 185 -3.99 -8.26 11.63
N LEU A 186 -4.52 -7.30 12.41
CA LEU A 186 -3.99 -5.94 12.45
C LEU A 186 -2.54 -5.89 12.94
N ASP A 187 -2.20 -6.70 13.94
CA ASP A 187 -0.83 -6.82 14.46
C ASP A 187 0.13 -7.39 13.42
N ARG A 188 -0.29 -8.43 12.69
CA ARG A 188 0.50 -8.99 11.58
C ARG A 188 0.75 -7.94 10.50
N TYR A 189 -0.27 -7.19 10.09
CA TYR A 189 -0.12 -6.11 9.12
C TYR A 189 0.80 -5.01 9.64
N GLN A 190 0.68 -4.65 10.92
CA GLN A 190 1.58 -3.69 11.54
C GLN A 190 3.04 -4.17 11.49
N GLN A 191 3.31 -5.43 11.84
CA GLN A 191 4.65 -6.01 11.77
C GLN A 191 5.20 -6.04 10.33
N GLU A 192 4.39 -6.40 9.34
CA GLU A 192 4.80 -6.41 7.92
C GLU A 192 5.18 -5.02 7.43
N LEU A 193 4.37 -4.01 7.77
CA LEU A 193 4.62 -2.62 7.41
C LEU A 193 5.86 -2.06 8.10
N ASP A 194 6.05 -2.35 9.39
CA ASP A 194 7.23 -1.92 10.15
C ASP A 194 8.52 -2.58 9.60
N LYS A 195 8.44 -3.85 9.15
CA LYS A 195 9.56 -4.54 8.47
C LYS A 195 9.92 -3.87 7.15
N ARG A 196 8.92 -3.59 6.30
CA ARG A 196 9.13 -2.90 5.01
C ARG A 196 9.70 -1.49 5.20
N GLN A 197 9.24 -0.76 6.21
CA GLN A 197 9.79 0.56 6.53
C GLN A 197 11.27 0.45 6.93
N LYS A 198 11.61 -0.46 7.85
CA LYS A 198 13.00 -0.70 8.26
C LYS A 198 13.89 -1.11 7.08
N GLU A 199 13.37 -1.89 6.14
CA GLU A 199 14.09 -2.26 4.92
C GLU A 199 14.36 -1.06 4.02
N ARG A 200 13.35 -0.21 3.77
CA ARG A 200 13.54 1.06 3.03
C ARG A 200 14.54 1.99 3.70
N ASP A 201 14.46 2.13 5.03
CA ASP A 201 15.38 2.98 5.78
C ASP A 201 16.82 2.44 5.71
N ARG A 202 17.00 1.12 5.71
CA ARG A 202 18.31 0.46 5.49
C ARG A 202 18.83 0.69 4.07
N GLN A 203 17.97 0.55 3.06
CA GLN A 203 18.34 0.82 1.66
C GLN A 203 18.78 2.28 1.49
N HIS A 204 18.00 3.22 2.01
CA HIS A 204 18.33 4.65 1.96
C HIS A 204 19.63 4.98 2.70
N LYS A 205 19.88 4.35 3.86
CA LYS A 205 21.16 4.51 4.58
C LYS A 205 22.33 3.94 3.77
N ALA A 206 22.20 2.75 3.20
CA ALA A 206 23.25 2.14 2.38
C ALA A 206 23.54 2.94 1.10
N GLU A 207 22.50 3.52 0.49
CA GLU A 207 22.66 4.42 -0.67
C GLU A 207 23.36 5.73 -0.27
N ALA A 208 23.00 6.31 0.88
CA ALA A 208 23.67 7.49 1.42
C ALA A 208 25.15 7.22 1.74
N GLU A 209 25.47 6.07 2.34
CA GLU A 209 26.84 5.63 2.61
C GLU A 209 27.64 5.44 1.32
N ARG A 210 27.08 4.77 0.30
CA ARG A 210 27.73 4.65 -1.02
C ARG A 210 27.98 6.02 -1.66
N ARG A 211 27.01 6.92 -1.60
CA ARG A 211 27.15 8.28 -2.12
C ARG A 211 28.24 9.06 -1.38
N GLN A 212 28.39 8.82 -0.08
CA GLN A 212 29.47 9.43 0.71
C GLN A 212 30.84 8.86 0.32
N GLN A 213 30.98 7.54 0.19
CA GLN A 213 32.22 6.90 -0.25
C GLN A 213 32.66 7.39 -1.64
N LEU A 214 31.72 7.55 -2.56
CA LEU A 214 32.01 8.10 -3.90
C LEU A 214 32.53 9.54 -3.83
N LYS A 215 31.98 10.37 -2.94
CA LYS A 215 32.46 11.74 -2.74
C LYS A 215 33.87 11.75 -2.15
N GLU A 216 34.14 10.92 -1.14
CA GLU A 216 35.46 10.80 -0.52
C GLU A 216 36.51 10.34 -1.55
N MET A 217 36.20 9.33 -2.38
CA MET A 217 37.06 8.86 -3.46
C MET A 217 37.35 9.95 -4.51
N GLN A 218 36.33 10.75 -4.88
CA GLN A 218 36.49 11.86 -5.81
C GLN A 218 37.36 12.99 -5.21
N GLU A 219 37.22 13.29 -3.93
CA GLU A 219 38.05 14.28 -3.23
C GLU A 219 39.49 13.82 -3.09
N GLU A 220 39.72 12.54 -2.79
CA GLU A 220 41.06 11.94 -2.74
C GLU A 220 41.74 11.98 -4.10
N LYS A 221 41.03 11.59 -5.18
CA LYS A 221 41.55 11.69 -6.56
C LYS A 221 41.97 13.12 -6.91
N LYS A 222 41.15 14.12 -6.61
CA LYS A 222 41.49 15.54 -6.83
C LYS A 222 42.72 15.98 -6.03
N ARG A 223 42.90 15.49 -4.79
CA ARG A 223 44.10 15.76 -3.99
C ARG A 223 45.35 15.12 -4.59
N VAL A 224 45.23 13.89 -5.09
CA VAL A 224 46.34 13.18 -5.76
C VAL A 224 46.73 13.88 -7.06
N GLU A 225 45.75 14.27 -7.89
CA GLU A 225 45.96 15.04 -9.12
C GLU A 225 46.64 16.39 -8.87
N ALA A 226 46.23 17.10 -7.81
CA ALA A 226 46.86 18.35 -7.39
C ALA A 226 48.31 18.17 -6.92
N ASN A 227 48.63 17.02 -6.30
CA ASN A 227 49.98 16.70 -5.82
C ASN A 227 50.91 16.16 -6.92
N HIS A 228 50.41 15.54 -8.00
CA HIS A 228 51.21 14.90 -9.06
C HIS A 228 51.48 15.79 -10.29
N GLY A 229 51.27 17.11 -10.21
CA GLY A 229 51.74 18.03 -11.26
C GLY A 229 51.10 17.83 -12.63
N GLY A 230 49.86 17.34 -12.70
CA GLY A 230 49.00 17.50 -13.88
C GLY A 230 49.31 16.62 -15.11
N HIS A 231 49.83 15.40 -14.97
CA HIS A 231 49.84 14.46 -16.10
C HIS A 231 49.23 13.10 -15.75
N LEU A 232 48.06 12.82 -16.33
CA LEU A 232 47.46 11.50 -16.45
C LEU A 232 47.45 11.13 -17.94
N GLU A 233 48.16 10.07 -18.33
CA GLU A 233 48.28 9.57 -19.71
C GLU A 233 46.99 8.93 -20.27
N ARG A 234 45.87 9.00 -19.54
CA ARG A 234 44.61 8.39 -19.99
C ARG A 234 43.40 9.18 -19.53
N GLU A 235 42.68 9.73 -20.50
CA GLU A 235 41.38 10.36 -20.28
C GLU A 235 40.39 9.33 -19.73
N PHE A 236 39.71 9.71 -18.67
CA PHE A 236 38.70 8.88 -18.02
C PHE A 236 37.37 9.04 -18.77
N ASP A 237 36.91 7.95 -19.38
CA ASP A 237 35.57 7.84 -19.95
C ASP A 237 34.57 7.44 -18.85
N SER A 238 33.65 8.35 -18.53
CA SER A 238 32.63 8.15 -17.50
C SER A 238 31.51 7.20 -17.93
N GLU A 239 31.41 6.83 -19.20
CA GLU A 239 30.32 5.99 -19.72
C GLU A 239 30.51 4.48 -19.44
N SER A 240 31.70 4.03 -19.06
CA SER A 240 31.98 2.60 -18.84
C SER A 240 31.43 2.02 -17.52
N MET A 241 30.83 2.82 -16.65
CA MET A 241 30.37 2.37 -15.32
C MET A 241 28.85 2.40 -15.12
N GLU A 242 28.07 2.74 -16.15
CA GLU A 242 26.61 2.84 -16.04
C GLU A 242 25.84 1.59 -16.51
N ASP A 243 26.49 0.60 -17.15
CA ASP A 243 25.80 -0.61 -17.65
C ASP A 243 26.33 -1.92 -17.04
N GLU A 244 26.04 -2.14 -15.75
CA GLU A 244 25.74 -3.49 -15.27
C GLU A 244 24.33 -3.49 -14.67
N SER A 245 23.37 -3.45 -15.58
CA SER A 245 22.00 -3.86 -15.29
C SER A 245 21.98 -5.34 -14.88
N VAL A 246 21.92 -5.60 -13.57
CA VAL A 246 21.70 -6.94 -13.00
C VAL A 246 20.33 -7.44 -13.42
N MET A 247 20.28 -8.18 -14.53
CA MET A 247 19.11 -8.94 -14.96
C MET A 247 18.97 -10.20 -14.07
N PRO A 248 17.78 -10.49 -13.51
CA PRO A 248 17.58 -11.69 -12.73
C PRO A 248 17.54 -12.93 -13.64
N LYS A 249 18.39 -13.92 -13.36
CA LYS A 249 18.38 -15.24 -14.03
C LYS A 249 17.04 -15.94 -13.81
N SER A 250 16.19 -15.98 -14.84
CA SER A 250 15.09 -16.96 -14.92
C SER A 250 15.61 -18.27 -15.47
N THR A 251 15.66 -19.30 -14.62
CA THR A 251 15.85 -20.70 -15.03
C THR A 251 14.62 -21.21 -15.78
N ALA A 252 14.82 -21.77 -16.98
CA ALA A 252 13.85 -22.65 -17.63
C ALA A 252 14.53 -24.00 -17.97
N PRO A 253 13.81 -25.13 -17.87
CA PRO A 253 14.39 -26.46 -18.03
C PRO A 253 14.47 -26.90 -19.49
N SER A 254 15.50 -27.71 -19.78
CA SER A 254 15.80 -28.31 -21.07
C SER A 254 14.76 -29.34 -21.51
N THR A 255 14.21 -29.18 -22.71
CA THR A 255 13.57 -30.28 -23.46
C THR A 255 14.52 -30.77 -24.55
N THR A 256 14.89 -32.05 -24.44
CA THR A 256 15.68 -32.80 -25.42
C THR A 256 14.84 -33.14 -26.65
N SER A 257 15.32 -32.78 -27.83
CA SER A 257 14.89 -33.34 -29.12
C SER A 257 15.24 -34.83 -29.22
N LYS A 258 14.29 -35.63 -29.72
CA LYS A 258 14.58 -36.87 -30.45
C LYS A 258 13.97 -36.75 -31.84
N ALA A 259 14.83 -36.91 -32.83
CA ALA A 259 14.50 -36.94 -34.25
C ALA A 259 13.66 -38.17 -34.60
N VAL A 260 12.83 -38.01 -35.63
CA VAL A 260 12.41 -39.07 -36.56
C VAL A 260 13.49 -39.20 -37.62
#